data_AF-A0A5E4XV13-F1
#
_entry.id   AF-A0A5E4XV13-F1
#
_cell.length_a   1.000
_cell.length_b   1.000
_cell.length_c   1.000
_cell.angle_alpha   90.00
_cell.angle_beta   90.00
_cell.angle_gamma   90.00
#
_symmetry.space_group_name_H-M   'P 1'
#
loop_
_entity.id
_entity.type
_entity.pdbx_description
1 polymer ?
#
loop_
_entity_poly.entity_id
_entity_poly.type
_entity_poly.pdbx_seq_one_letter_code
_entity_poly.pdbx_strand_id
1 'polypeptide(L)'
;MAPEFLRLRSFMQVFITDTSAPISINEAVKKQNSTVFLSRLEMILWKALLPSSPGIRITFCDYSVRSPRSNDNSVPDANRKICYAIANEFLIVRGNRCRCHRKGRLWGLADQVVMSPHYANEDFSGGDAMTKACSEHKIKGNSTNWISFDTSHHVAAVTSEVFEYARAASGLSALNRPQTA
;
A
#
# COMPACT_ATOMS: atom_id res chain seq x y z
N MET A 1 -18.60 12.01 15.60
CA MET A 1 -19.62 12.92 15.02
C MET A 1 -20.15 12.44 13.66
N ALA A 2 -19.31 12.07 12.67
CA ALA A 2 -19.81 11.59 11.37
C ALA A 2 -20.45 10.17 11.36
N PRO A 3 -19.88 9.13 11.99
CA PRO A 3 -20.51 7.80 12.00
C PRO A 3 -21.86 7.79 12.74
N GLU A 4 -21.93 8.44 13.90
CA GLU A 4 -23.17 8.54 14.68
C GLU A 4 -24.31 9.23 13.90
N PHE A 5 -23.99 10.30 13.16
CA PHE A 5 -24.95 10.97 12.29
C PHE A 5 -25.55 10.05 11.22
N LEU A 6 -24.73 9.15 10.65
CA LEU A 6 -25.15 8.16 9.66
C LEU A 6 -25.99 7.06 10.31
N ARG A 7 -25.63 6.64 11.54
CA ARG A 7 -26.38 5.63 12.31
C ARG A 7 -27.80 6.11 12.59
N LEU A 8 -27.94 7.36 13.01
CA LEU A 8 -29.24 8.00 13.27
C LEU A 8 -30.13 8.08 12.01
N ARG A 9 -29.56 7.91 10.82
CA ARG A 9 -30.27 7.86 9.53
C ARG A 9 -30.42 6.45 8.98
N SER A 10 -30.22 5.44 9.81
CA SER A 10 -30.36 4.01 9.45
C SER A 10 -29.37 3.51 8.39
N PHE A 11 -28.23 4.19 8.20
CA PHE A 11 -27.14 3.63 7.41
C PHE A 11 -26.50 2.48 8.18
N MET A 12 -26.48 1.29 7.58
CA MET A 12 -25.92 0.08 8.20
C MET A 12 -24.44 -0.14 7.85
N GLN A 13 -24.00 0.40 6.71
CA GLN A 13 -22.65 0.19 6.19
C GLN A 13 -22.11 1.45 5.54
N VAL A 14 -20.84 1.73 5.79
CA VAL A 14 -20.09 2.85 5.22
C VAL A 14 -18.79 2.30 4.65
N PHE A 15 -18.51 2.62 3.39
CA PHE A 15 -17.26 2.30 2.73
C PHE A 15 -16.34 3.52 2.79
N ILE A 16 -15.11 3.31 3.26
CA ILE A 16 -14.06 4.34 3.21
C ILE A 16 -13.18 3.97 2.03
N THR A 17 -13.19 4.79 1.00
CA THR A 17 -12.36 4.62 -0.19
C THR A 17 -11.54 5.87 -0.40
N ASP A 18 -10.22 5.71 -0.49
CA ASP A 18 -9.29 6.75 -0.89
C ASP A 18 -8.00 6.09 -1.41
N THR A 19 -7.01 6.91 -1.76
CA THR A 19 -5.69 6.48 -2.21
C THR A 19 -4.61 7.44 -1.75
N SER A 20 -3.71 6.94 -0.92
CA SER A 20 -2.45 7.64 -0.66
C SER A 20 -1.39 7.43 -1.74
N ALA A 21 -1.67 6.61 -2.78
CA ALA A 21 -0.76 6.48 -3.91
C ALA A 21 -0.61 7.82 -4.64
N PRO A 22 0.63 8.29 -4.88
CA PRO A 22 0.85 9.62 -5.45
C PRO A 22 0.44 9.69 -6.92
N ILE A 23 -0.14 10.83 -7.32
CA ILE A 23 -0.46 11.13 -8.73
C ILE A 23 0.82 11.07 -9.56
N SER A 24 1.90 11.66 -9.04
CA SER A 24 3.23 11.62 -9.62
C SER A 24 4.27 11.29 -8.56
N ILE A 25 5.19 10.37 -8.89
CA ILE A 25 6.31 10.05 -7.99
C ILE A 25 7.25 11.24 -7.76
N ASN A 26 7.22 12.24 -8.66
CA ASN A 26 7.98 13.47 -8.49
C ASN A 26 7.46 14.31 -7.31
N GLU A 27 6.16 14.24 -7.04
CA GLU A 27 5.51 14.99 -5.95
C GLU A 27 5.76 14.31 -4.61
N ALA A 28 5.71 12.96 -4.58
CA ALA A 28 5.95 12.19 -3.36
C ALA A 28 7.43 12.09 -2.96
N VAL A 29 8.34 11.93 -3.94
CA VAL A 29 9.77 11.73 -3.66
C VAL A 29 10.58 12.78 -4.39
N LYS A 30 10.84 13.94 -3.76
CA LYS A 30 11.51 15.06 -4.44
C LYS A 30 12.95 14.73 -4.87
N LYS A 31 13.67 13.95 -4.06
CA LYS A 31 15.06 13.55 -4.32
C LYS A 31 15.09 12.29 -5.20
N GLN A 32 16.01 12.24 -6.17
CA GLN A 32 16.25 11.03 -6.96
C GLN A 32 17.19 10.09 -6.20
N ASN A 33 17.08 8.78 -6.46
CA ASN A 33 17.84 7.73 -5.73
C ASN A 33 17.65 7.82 -4.22
N SER A 34 16.41 7.98 -3.80
CA SER A 34 16.05 8.01 -2.38
C SER A 34 14.84 7.15 -2.10
N THR A 35 14.75 6.74 -0.85
CA THR A 35 13.65 6.00 -0.28
C THR A 35 12.83 6.93 0.60
N VAL A 36 11.50 6.82 0.54
CA VAL A 36 10.60 7.54 1.43
C VAL A 36 9.50 6.61 1.93
N PHE A 37 9.00 6.90 3.12
CA PHE A 37 7.79 6.31 3.66
C PHE A 37 6.63 7.28 3.45
N LEU A 38 5.54 6.80 2.87
CA LEU A 38 4.33 7.61 2.63
C LEU A 38 3.16 6.98 3.36
N SER A 39 2.57 7.70 4.30
CA SER A 39 1.44 7.19 5.08
C SER A 39 0.22 6.88 4.20
N ARG A 40 -0.41 5.73 4.45
CA ARG A 40 -1.67 5.28 3.89
C ARG A 40 -2.83 5.80 4.74
N LEU A 41 -3.22 7.04 4.47
CA LEU A 41 -4.24 7.77 5.24
C LEU A 41 -5.58 7.02 5.26
N GLU A 42 -5.95 6.36 4.16
CA GLU A 42 -7.12 5.47 4.07
C GLU A 42 -7.09 4.35 5.12
N MET A 43 -5.94 3.70 5.29
CA MET A 43 -5.75 2.61 6.25
C MET A 43 -5.79 3.12 7.67
N ILE A 44 -5.09 4.23 7.94
CA ILE A 44 -5.05 4.88 9.25
C ILE A 44 -6.45 5.34 9.67
N LEU A 45 -7.18 6.00 8.75
CA LEU A 45 -8.53 6.48 8.99
C LEU A 45 -9.49 5.32 9.27
N TRP A 46 -9.42 4.25 8.47
CA TRP A 46 -10.24 3.05 8.70
C TRP A 46 -9.97 2.42 10.06
N LYS A 47 -8.70 2.23 10.43
CA LYS A 47 -8.33 1.70 11.76
C LYS A 47 -8.83 2.59 12.90
N ALA A 48 -8.78 3.92 12.74
CA ALA A 48 -9.29 4.85 13.75
C ALA A 48 -10.83 4.81 13.88
N LEU A 49 -11.54 4.62 12.77
CA LEU A 49 -13.00 4.62 12.75
C LEU A 49 -13.62 3.29 13.16
N LEU A 50 -12.94 2.17 12.89
CA LEU A 50 -13.46 0.83 13.17
C LEU A 50 -13.89 0.62 14.64
N PRO A 51 -13.05 0.89 15.67
CA PRO A 51 -13.46 0.75 17.07
C PRO A 51 -14.43 1.86 17.53
N SER A 52 -14.41 3.02 16.87
CA SER A 52 -15.15 4.22 17.26
C SER A 52 -16.56 4.29 16.66
N SER A 53 -17.01 3.27 15.93
CA SER A 53 -18.28 3.27 15.17
C SER A 53 -19.22 2.11 15.53
N PRO A 54 -19.60 1.94 16.81
CA PRO A 54 -20.50 0.86 17.21
C PRO A 54 -21.87 0.98 16.52
N GLY A 55 -22.32 -0.14 15.95
CA GLY A 55 -23.61 -0.25 15.25
C GLY A 55 -23.58 0.13 13.76
N ILE A 56 -22.42 0.51 13.22
CA ILE A 56 -22.24 0.68 11.76
C ILE A 56 -21.07 -0.18 11.30
N ARG A 57 -21.26 -0.90 10.19
CA ARG A 57 -20.16 -1.61 9.54
C ARG A 57 -19.29 -0.63 8.74
N ILE A 58 -18.06 -0.42 9.19
CA ILE A 58 -17.07 0.36 8.45
C ILE A 58 -16.20 -0.58 7.60
N THR A 59 -16.30 -0.46 6.28
CA THR A 59 -15.58 -1.30 5.33
C THR A 59 -14.42 -0.53 4.69
N PHE A 60 -13.24 -1.14 4.70
CA PHE A 60 -12.05 -0.61 4.05
C PHE A 60 -12.12 -0.82 2.53
N CYS A 61 -11.76 0.21 1.76
CA CYS A 61 -11.57 0.17 0.32
C CYS A 61 -10.35 1.01 -0.06
N ASP A 62 -9.68 0.61 -1.13
CA ASP A 62 -8.41 1.19 -1.58
C ASP A 62 -8.32 1.13 -3.10
N TYR A 63 -7.60 2.08 -3.70
CA TYR A 63 -7.34 2.19 -5.12
C TYR A 63 -5.91 1.71 -5.52
N SER A 64 -5.25 0.92 -4.67
CA SER A 64 -3.97 0.23 -4.95
C SER A 64 -2.78 1.19 -5.16
N VAL A 65 -1.79 0.81 -5.96
CA VAL A 65 -0.49 1.49 -6.07
C VAL A 65 -0.45 2.62 -7.11
N ARG A 66 -1.58 2.92 -7.76
CA ARG A 66 -1.71 3.99 -8.75
C ARG A 66 -2.86 4.91 -8.39
N SER A 67 -2.65 6.22 -8.43
CA SER A 67 -3.74 7.18 -8.23
C SER A 67 -4.78 7.11 -9.37
N PRO A 68 -6.09 7.27 -9.08
CA PRO A 68 -7.15 7.37 -10.11
C PRO A 68 -7.00 8.61 -10.99
N ARG A 69 -6.16 9.57 -10.57
CA ARG A 69 -5.85 10.79 -11.32
C ARG A 69 -4.58 10.65 -12.15
N SER A 70 -3.93 9.49 -12.14
CA SER A 70 -2.71 9.26 -12.91
C SER A 70 -3.03 8.99 -14.38
N ASN A 71 -2.18 9.45 -15.30
CA ASN A 71 -2.37 9.25 -16.74
C ASN A 71 -1.94 7.83 -17.14
N ASP A 72 -2.70 7.17 -18.02
CA ASP A 72 -2.38 5.85 -18.57
C ASP A 72 -1.40 5.90 -19.74
N ASN A 73 -1.13 7.09 -20.27
CA ASN A 73 -0.18 7.26 -21.37
C ASN A 73 1.24 6.82 -20.94
N SER A 74 1.84 5.95 -21.75
CA SER A 74 3.24 5.56 -21.60
C SER A 74 4.15 6.77 -21.84
N VAL A 75 4.86 7.21 -20.81
CA VAL A 75 5.85 8.28 -20.92
C VAL A 75 7.23 7.66 -21.19
N PRO A 76 7.90 8.00 -22.31
CA PRO A 76 9.19 7.39 -22.70
C PRO A 76 10.30 7.49 -21.63
N ASP A 77 10.20 8.47 -20.72
CA ASP A 77 11.15 8.73 -19.64
C ASP A 77 10.52 8.65 -18.24
N ALA A 78 9.53 7.76 -18.06
CA ALA A 78 8.95 7.51 -16.75
C ALA A 78 10.04 7.19 -15.71
N ASN A 79 9.96 7.83 -14.55
CA ASN A 79 10.88 7.56 -13.44
C ASN A 79 10.71 6.11 -12.98
N ARG A 80 11.83 5.42 -12.73
CA ARG A 80 11.81 4.09 -12.14
C ARG A 80 11.50 4.19 -10.65
N LYS A 81 10.57 3.36 -10.20
CA LYS A 81 10.15 3.29 -8.81
C LYS A 81 9.65 1.89 -8.49
N ILE A 82 9.66 1.56 -7.20
CA ILE A 82 8.92 0.43 -6.62
C ILE A 82 8.08 1.03 -5.49
N CYS A 83 6.78 0.77 -5.50
CA CYS A 83 5.84 1.16 -4.45
C CYS A 83 5.47 -0.08 -3.63
N TYR A 84 6.06 -0.24 -2.45
CA TYR A 84 5.92 -1.44 -1.63
C TYR A 84 5.04 -1.15 -0.40
N ALA A 85 3.98 -1.93 -0.19
CA ALA A 85 3.00 -1.65 0.87
C ALA A 85 3.46 -2.28 2.19
N ILE A 86 3.55 -1.46 3.24
CA ILE A 86 3.94 -1.90 4.59
C ILE A 86 2.92 -1.40 5.60
N ALA A 87 2.91 -1.88 6.84
CA ALA A 87 1.91 -1.47 7.84
C ALA A 87 1.70 0.07 7.88
N ASN A 88 0.46 0.51 7.63
CA ASN A 88 0.05 1.92 7.52
C ASN A 88 0.77 2.81 6.48
N GLU A 89 1.71 2.31 5.68
CA GLU A 89 2.55 3.15 4.82
C GLU A 89 2.88 2.48 3.48
N PHE A 90 3.47 3.25 2.57
CA PHE A 90 4.21 2.77 1.42
C PHE A 90 5.69 3.02 1.63
N LEU A 91 6.50 1.98 1.47
CA LEU A 91 7.93 2.08 1.22
C LEU A 91 8.13 2.35 -0.28
N ILE A 92 8.50 3.58 -0.63
CA ILE A 92 8.71 3.98 -2.01
C ILE A 92 10.21 4.11 -2.27
N VAL A 93 10.74 3.26 -3.16
CA VAL A 93 12.15 3.33 -3.60
C VAL A 93 12.19 3.93 -5.00
N ARG A 94 12.78 5.13 -5.13
CA ARG A 94 12.82 5.87 -6.39
C ARG A 94 14.23 5.91 -6.99
N GLY A 95 14.36 5.55 -8.26
CA GLY A 95 15.59 5.69 -9.04
C GLY A 95 15.61 6.92 -9.97
N ASN A 96 16.70 7.04 -10.74
CA ASN A 96 16.87 8.04 -11.80
C ASN A 96 15.95 7.81 -13.03
N ARG A 97 15.84 8.84 -13.88
CA ARG A 97 15.19 8.76 -15.20
C ARG A 97 15.91 7.76 -16.12
N CYS A 98 15.16 7.11 -17.02
CA CYS A 98 15.64 6.03 -17.89
C CYS A 98 16.88 6.36 -18.74
N ARG A 99 17.13 7.64 -19.07
CA ARG A 99 18.21 8.07 -19.98
C ARG A 99 19.57 8.30 -19.32
N CYS A 100 19.66 8.32 -17.99
CA CYS A 100 20.95 8.51 -17.29
C CYS A 100 21.73 7.19 -17.20
N HIS A 101 22.77 7.05 -18.02
CA HIS A 101 23.61 5.85 -18.22
C HIS A 101 24.42 5.34 -17.00
N ARG A 102 24.23 5.87 -15.79
CA ARG A 102 25.01 5.46 -14.61
C ARG A 102 24.09 5.15 -13.42
N LYS A 103 24.15 3.87 -13.00
CA LYS A 103 23.66 3.29 -11.74
C LYS A 103 22.21 3.66 -11.35
N GLY A 104 21.25 2.88 -11.85
CA GLY A 104 19.80 2.98 -11.56
C GLY A 104 18.97 1.89 -12.25
N ARG A 105 19.49 0.65 -12.30
CA ARG A 105 18.76 -0.51 -12.83
C ARG A 105 17.67 -0.89 -11.82
N LEU A 106 16.48 -1.32 -12.29
CA LEU A 106 15.39 -1.80 -11.42
C LEU A 106 15.89 -2.87 -10.42
N TRP A 107 16.89 -3.65 -10.81
CA TRP A 107 17.69 -4.51 -9.94
C TRP A 107 18.14 -3.86 -8.63
N GLY A 108 18.74 -2.66 -8.67
CA GLY A 108 19.21 -1.97 -7.47
C GLY A 108 18.10 -1.33 -6.65
N LEU A 109 16.92 -1.12 -7.24
CA LEU A 109 15.73 -0.71 -6.47
C LEU A 109 15.12 -1.93 -5.78
N ALA A 110 15.04 -3.06 -6.47
CA ALA A 110 14.57 -4.33 -5.93
C ALA A 110 15.47 -4.83 -4.80
N ASP A 111 16.79 -4.71 -4.96
CA ASP A 111 17.78 -5.01 -3.92
C ASP A 111 17.53 -4.19 -2.64
N GLN A 112 17.28 -2.88 -2.77
CA GLN A 112 16.93 -2.03 -1.63
C GLN A 112 15.64 -2.48 -0.92
N VAL A 113 14.65 -2.98 -1.66
CA VAL A 113 13.43 -3.53 -1.05
C VAL A 113 13.76 -4.84 -0.33
N VAL A 114 14.38 -5.81 -1.00
CA VAL A 114 14.69 -7.14 -0.46
C VAL A 114 15.62 -7.10 0.74
N MET A 115 16.56 -6.16 0.77
CA MET A 115 17.47 -5.94 1.90
C MET A 115 16.85 -5.11 3.02
N SER A 116 15.66 -4.53 2.82
CA SER A 116 14.96 -3.79 3.86
C SER A 116 14.34 -4.75 4.88
N PRO A 117 14.20 -4.35 6.16
CA PRO A 117 13.48 -5.13 7.15
C PRO A 117 11.98 -5.26 6.86
N HIS A 118 11.48 -4.58 5.83
CA HIS A 118 10.07 -4.56 5.46
C HIS A 118 9.73 -5.59 4.37
N TYR A 119 10.73 -6.21 3.74
CA TYR A 119 10.47 -7.21 2.71
C TYR A 119 9.75 -8.41 3.31
N ALA A 120 8.58 -8.72 2.76
CA ALA A 120 7.68 -9.74 3.26
C ALA A 120 8.08 -11.16 2.85
N ASN A 121 9.24 -11.36 2.21
CA ASN A 121 9.74 -12.60 1.59
C ASN A 121 9.05 -12.98 0.27
N GLU A 122 9.72 -13.82 -0.54
CA GLU A 122 9.28 -14.20 -1.88
C GLU A 122 7.99 -15.06 -1.91
N ASP A 123 7.68 -15.72 -0.81
CA ASP A 123 6.51 -16.59 -0.70
C ASP A 123 5.23 -15.81 -0.31
N PHE A 124 5.36 -14.54 0.09
CA PHE A 124 4.23 -13.72 0.52
C PHE A 124 3.27 -13.36 -0.62
N SER A 125 3.80 -13.05 -1.81
CA SER A 125 2.98 -12.77 -2.99
C SER A 125 3.74 -13.01 -4.30
N GLY A 126 3.01 -13.13 -5.41
CA GLY A 126 3.63 -13.17 -6.74
C GLY A 126 4.46 -11.93 -7.05
N GLY A 127 4.09 -10.76 -6.52
CA GLY A 127 4.88 -9.53 -6.65
C GLY A 127 6.20 -9.58 -5.89
N ASP A 128 6.21 -10.21 -4.71
CA ASP A 128 7.42 -10.39 -3.90
C ASP A 128 8.40 -11.36 -4.55
N ALA A 129 7.92 -12.50 -5.03
CA ALA A 129 8.73 -13.44 -5.81
C ALA A 129 9.42 -12.76 -7.01
N MET A 130 8.70 -11.89 -7.71
CA MET A 130 9.25 -11.14 -8.85
C MET A 130 10.22 -10.04 -8.41
N THR A 131 9.97 -9.41 -7.26
CA THR A 131 10.91 -8.44 -6.65
C THR A 131 12.23 -9.13 -6.29
N LYS A 132 12.18 -10.31 -5.66
CA LYS A 132 13.36 -11.15 -5.39
C LYS A 132 14.09 -11.59 -6.64
N ALA A 133 13.36 -12.10 -7.64
CA ALA A 133 13.95 -12.48 -8.91
C ALA A 133 14.65 -11.29 -9.59
N CYS A 134 14.10 -10.08 -9.42
CA CYS A 134 14.75 -8.87 -9.90
C CYS A 134 15.99 -8.48 -9.10
N SER A 135 15.99 -8.56 -7.77
CA SER A 135 17.20 -8.28 -6.96
C SER A 135 18.35 -9.25 -7.31
N GLU A 136 18.02 -10.48 -7.68
CA GLU A 136 18.96 -11.51 -8.13
C GLU A 136 19.32 -11.43 -9.62
N HIS A 137 18.87 -10.38 -10.31
CA HIS A 137 19.09 -10.13 -11.73
C HIS A 137 18.52 -11.21 -12.69
N LYS A 138 17.67 -12.12 -12.21
CA LYS A 138 16.99 -13.13 -13.05
C LYS A 138 15.97 -12.50 -13.99
N ILE A 139 15.31 -11.43 -13.54
CA ILE A 139 14.41 -10.61 -14.34
C ILE A 139 14.74 -9.13 -14.19
N LYS A 140 14.30 -8.31 -15.15
CA LYS A 140 14.37 -6.84 -15.04
C LYS A 140 12.99 -6.20 -14.92
N GLY A 141 12.00 -6.76 -15.61
CA GLY A 141 10.69 -6.17 -15.79
C GLY A 141 10.71 -4.92 -16.68
N ASN A 142 9.54 -4.59 -17.24
CA ASN A 142 9.25 -3.27 -17.82
C ASN A 142 8.27 -2.52 -16.90
N SER A 143 7.90 -1.28 -17.23
CA SER A 143 6.99 -0.48 -16.41
C SER A 143 5.65 -1.17 -16.11
N THR A 144 5.08 -1.89 -17.07
CA THR A 144 3.82 -2.63 -16.90
C THR A 144 4.00 -3.79 -15.93
N ASN A 145 5.10 -4.54 -16.05
CA ASN A 145 5.42 -5.62 -15.12
C ASN A 145 5.53 -5.08 -13.69
N TRP A 146 6.18 -3.93 -13.49
CA TRP A 146 6.33 -3.33 -12.17
C TRP A 146 5.02 -2.83 -11.57
N ILE A 147 4.10 -2.30 -12.37
CA ILE A 147 2.73 -2.02 -11.91
C ILE A 147 2.08 -3.32 -11.41
N SER A 148 2.22 -4.42 -12.17
CA SER A 148 1.66 -5.71 -11.76
C SER A 148 2.31 -6.27 -10.48
N PHE A 149 3.63 -6.13 -10.31
CA PHE A 149 4.34 -6.63 -9.13
C PHE A 149 3.94 -5.82 -7.89
N ASP A 150 3.96 -4.49 -8.00
CA ASP A 150 3.55 -3.57 -6.93
C ASP A 150 2.07 -3.83 -6.53
N THR A 151 1.15 -3.97 -7.51
CA THR A 151 -0.26 -4.29 -7.23
C THR A 151 -0.43 -5.66 -6.58
N SER A 152 0.30 -6.69 -7.04
CA SER A 152 0.20 -8.04 -6.47
C SER A 152 0.60 -8.04 -4.99
N HIS A 153 1.73 -7.42 -4.66
CA HIS A 153 2.18 -7.31 -3.28
C HIS A 153 1.21 -6.47 -2.45
N HIS A 154 0.75 -5.33 -2.99
CA HIS A 154 -0.18 -4.43 -2.31
C HIS A 154 -1.48 -5.11 -1.90
N VAL A 155 -2.10 -5.89 -2.79
CA VAL A 155 -3.33 -6.62 -2.47
C VAL A 155 -3.08 -7.61 -1.34
N ALA A 156 -1.99 -8.38 -1.38
CA ALA A 156 -1.64 -9.32 -0.32
C ALA A 156 -1.40 -8.60 1.03
N ALA A 157 -0.61 -7.52 1.03
CA ALA A 157 -0.29 -6.72 2.21
C ALA A 157 -1.54 -6.09 2.84
N VAL A 158 -2.39 -5.44 2.03
CA VAL A 158 -3.64 -4.81 2.49
C VAL A 158 -4.60 -5.85 3.03
N THR A 159 -4.83 -6.96 2.33
CA THR A 159 -5.76 -7.99 2.80
C THR A 159 -5.30 -8.58 4.12
N SER A 160 -4.00 -8.88 4.25
CA SER A 160 -3.42 -9.37 5.51
C SER A 160 -3.59 -8.36 6.65
N GLU A 161 -3.28 -7.09 6.42
CA GLU A 161 -3.37 -6.05 7.43
C GLU A 161 -4.82 -5.77 7.89
N VAL A 162 -5.77 -5.72 6.94
CA VAL A 162 -7.20 -5.58 7.25
C VAL A 162 -7.67 -6.77 8.07
N PHE A 163 -7.31 -7.99 7.65
CA PHE A 163 -7.70 -9.22 8.35
C PHE A 163 -7.15 -9.24 9.78
N GLU A 164 -5.84 -9.04 9.96
CA GLU A 164 -5.21 -9.07 11.28
C GLU A 164 -5.74 -7.97 12.20
N TYR A 165 -5.93 -6.76 11.69
CA TYR A 165 -6.47 -5.67 12.49
C TYR A 165 -7.93 -5.93 12.88
N ALA A 166 -8.78 -6.36 11.95
CA ALA A 166 -10.18 -6.65 12.22
C ALA A 166 -10.34 -7.83 13.20
N ARG A 167 -9.48 -8.86 13.09
CA ARG A 167 -9.42 -9.99 14.02
C ARG A 167 -9.04 -9.52 15.42
N ALA A 168 -8.00 -8.70 15.55
CA ALA A 168 -7.57 -8.13 16.82
C ALA A 168 -8.64 -7.22 17.44
N ALA A 169 -9.26 -6.34 16.66
CA ALA A 169 -10.31 -5.41 17.11
C ALA A 169 -11.58 -6.15 17.55
N SER A 170 -11.95 -7.25 16.87
CA SER A 170 -13.07 -8.10 17.26
C SER A 170 -12.78 -8.89 18.53
N GLY A 171 -11.55 -9.40 18.69
CA GLY A 171 -11.08 -10.04 19.91
C GLY A 171 -11.09 -9.09 21.12
N LEU A 172 -10.63 -7.84 20.93
CA LEU A 172 -10.69 -6.78 21.94
C LEU A 172 -12.15 -6.41 22.31
N SER A 173 -13.04 -6.38 21.32
CA SER A 173 -14.47 -6.13 21.56
C SER A 173 -15.17 -7.28 22.30
N ALA A 174 -14.67 -8.51 22.17
CA ALA A 174 -15.15 -9.68 22.93
C ALA A 174 -14.64 -9.69 24.38
N LEU A 175 -13.40 -9.25 24.62
CA LEU A 175 -12.80 -9.14 25.96
C LEU A 175 -13.35 -7.97 26.79
N ASN A 176 -13.80 -6.90 26.13
CA ASN A 176 -14.37 -5.71 26.79
C ASN A 176 -15.90 -5.76 26.96
N ARG A 177 -16.55 -6.92 26.73
CA ARG A 177 -17.98 -7.05 26.97
C ARG A 177 -18.21 -7.08 28.50
N PRO A 178 -19.03 -6.18 29.08
CA PRO A 178 -19.35 -6.27 30.51
C PRO A 178 -19.93 -7.66 30.80
N GLN A 179 -19.42 -8.31 31.85
CA GLN A 179 -20.05 -9.51 32.39
C GLN A 179 -21.46 -9.10 32.81
N THR A 180 -22.46 -9.50 32.03
CA THR A 180 -23.86 -9.33 32.40
C THR A 180 -24.11 -10.28 33.56
N ALA A 181 -24.24 -9.72 34.76
CA ALA A 181 -24.86 -10.36 35.91
C ALA A 181 -26.38 -10.37 35.76
#